data_AF-A0ABD3BYQ9-F1
#
_entry.id   AF-A0ABD3BYQ9-F1
#
_cell.length_a   1.000
_cell.length_b   1.000
_cell.length_c   1.000
_cell.angle_alpha   90.00
_cell.angle_beta   90.00
_cell.angle_gamma   90.00
#
_symmetry.space_group_name_H-M   'P 1'
#
loop_
_entity.id
_entity.type
_entity.pdbx_description
1 polymer ?
#
loop_
_entity_poly.entity_id
_entity_poly.type
_entity_poly.pdbx_seq_one_letter_code
_entity_poly.pdbx_strand_id
1 'polypeptide(L)'
;MSYWKSIELEVKHRYSVNMLEGDTVLYLAFKSISVALSEFVLSFPELFSDKCCFEIGSEVGLVGISLSYVKVSKVVLCDSDLPTLANMKANLELDHLT
;
A
#
# COMPACT_ATOMS: atom_id res chain seq x y z
N MET A 1 33.18 1.68 2.49
CA MET A 1 32.32 0.80 3.31
C MET A 1 31.08 1.58 3.70
N SER A 2 30.00 1.46 2.92
CA SER A 2 28.72 2.11 3.22
C SER A 2 27.95 1.22 4.18
N TYR A 3 27.64 1.74 5.37
CA TYR A 3 26.85 1.07 6.38
C TYR A 3 25.39 0.99 5.92
N TRP A 4 24.94 -0.20 5.52
CA TRP A 4 23.51 -0.49 5.44
C TRP A 4 23.00 -0.62 6.86
N LYS A 5 22.38 0.44 7.37
CA LYS A 5 21.65 0.37 8.63
C LYS A 5 20.28 -0.20 8.29
N SER A 6 20.04 -1.49 8.57
CA SER A 6 18.70 -2.06 8.38
C SER A 6 17.76 -1.37 9.35
N ILE A 7 16.81 -0.61 8.82
CA ILE A 7 15.69 -0.12 9.60
C ILE A 7 14.69 -1.28 9.59
N GLU A 8 14.49 -1.91 10.74
CA GLU A 8 13.46 -2.94 10.90
C GLU A 8 12.11 -2.22 11.01
N LEU A 9 11.47 -2.00 9.85
CA LEU A 9 10.12 -1.44 9.75
C LEU A 9 9.12 -2.59 9.75
N GLU A 10 8.63 -2.96 10.93
CA GLU A 10 7.50 -3.88 11.05
C GLU A 10 6.18 -3.08 10.94
N VAL A 11 5.52 -3.19 9.79
CA VAL A 11 4.22 -2.56 9.54
C VAL A 11 3.11 -3.59 9.74
N LYS A 12 2.30 -3.42 10.79
CA LYS A 12 1.08 -4.21 10.98
C LYS A 12 -0.03 -3.68 10.09
N HIS A 13 -0.30 -4.38 9.00
CA HIS A 13 -1.43 -4.09 8.13
C HIS A 13 -2.71 -4.77 8.63
N ARG A 14 -3.82 -4.02 8.75
CA ARG A 14 -5.12 -4.55 9.21
C ARG A 14 -6.10 -4.91 8.09
N TYR A 15 -5.67 -4.85 6.83
CA TYR A 15 -6.48 -5.13 5.63
C TYR A 15 -6.99 -6.58 5.45
N SER A 16 -6.64 -7.51 6.34
CA SER A 16 -7.10 -8.91 6.25
C SER A 16 -8.58 -9.11 6.60
N VAL A 17 -9.23 -8.10 7.19
CA VAL A 17 -10.59 -8.19 7.71
C VAL A 17 -11.66 -8.17 6.61
N ASN A 18 -11.40 -7.46 5.51
CA ASN A 18 -12.33 -7.22 4.39
C ASN A 18 -11.66 -7.42 3.01
N MET A 19 -10.57 -8.18 3.00
CA MET A 19 -9.74 -8.48 1.83
C MET A 19 -10.49 -9.15 0.67
N LEU A 20 -11.67 -9.73 0.91
CA LEU A 20 -12.52 -10.38 -0.07
C LEU A 20 -13.81 -9.60 -0.38
N GLU A 21 -13.99 -8.45 0.27
CA GLU A 21 -15.18 -7.60 0.07
C GLU A 21 -14.99 -6.68 -1.14
N GLY A 22 -16.09 -6.19 -1.70
CA GLY A 22 -16.08 -5.16 -2.75
C GLY A 22 -15.57 -5.62 -4.12
N ASP A 23 -15.76 -6.89 -4.51
CA ASP A 23 -15.23 -7.47 -5.76
C ASP A 23 -13.71 -7.34 -5.94
N THR A 24 -12.96 -7.07 -4.85
CA THR A 24 -11.48 -7.05 -4.80
C THR A 24 -10.85 -8.45 -4.99
N VAL A 25 -11.59 -9.37 -5.61
CA VAL A 25 -11.25 -10.77 -5.87
C VAL A 25 -10.32 -10.88 -7.08
N LEU A 26 -9.29 -10.03 -7.18
CA LEU A 26 -8.26 -10.25 -8.18
C LEU A 26 -7.20 -11.19 -7.60
N TYR A 27 -7.23 -12.42 -8.13
CA TYR A 27 -6.19 -13.45 -8.16
C TYR A 27 -5.08 -13.37 -7.10
N LEU A 28 -4.93 -14.44 -6.30
CA LEU A 28 -3.80 -14.69 -5.38
C LEU A 28 -2.42 -14.31 -5.96
N ALA A 29 -2.24 -14.40 -7.28
CA ALA A 29 -1.03 -13.98 -7.98
C ALA A 29 -0.78 -12.45 -7.92
N PHE A 30 -1.79 -11.61 -8.14
CA PHE A 30 -1.64 -10.15 -8.05
C PHE A 30 -1.41 -9.69 -6.62
N LYS A 31 -2.05 -10.36 -5.66
CA LYS A 31 -1.80 -10.13 -4.23
C LYS A 31 -0.33 -10.36 -3.85
N SER A 32 0.33 -11.36 -4.44
CA SER A 32 1.77 -11.58 -4.21
C SER A 32 2.64 -10.45 -4.78
N ILE A 33 2.21 -9.80 -5.85
CA ILE A 33 2.89 -8.64 -6.44
C ILE A 33 2.69 -7.41 -5.54
N SER A 34 1.48 -7.14 -5.06
CA SER A 34 1.21 -6.00 -4.16
C SER A 34 1.97 -6.14 -2.84
N VAL A 35 2.10 -7.35 -2.29
CA VAL A 35 2.95 -7.61 -1.11
C VAL A 35 4.42 -7.38 -1.43
N ALA A 36 4.94 -7.93 -2.52
CA ALA A 36 6.33 -7.74 -2.92
C ALA A 36 6.67 -6.27 -3.19
N LEU A 37 5.75 -5.51 -3.79
CA LEU A 37 5.91 -4.08 -4.05
C LEU A 37 5.87 -3.27 -2.75
N SER A 38 5.02 -3.68 -1.79
CA SER A 38 4.96 -3.07 -0.46
C SER A 38 6.25 -3.30 0.31
N GLU A 39 6.81 -4.51 0.28
CA GLU A 39 8.13 -4.81 0.83
C GLU A 39 9.23 -3.99 0.15
N PHE A 40 9.17 -3.83 -1.18
CA PHE A 40 10.12 -3.00 -1.92
C PHE A 40 10.06 -1.53 -1.48
N VAL A 41 8.86 -0.96 -1.33
CA VAL A 41 8.68 0.41 -0.83
C VAL A 41 9.29 0.57 0.57
N LEU A 42 9.01 -0.37 1.47
CA LEU A 42 9.52 -0.34 2.84
C LEU A 42 11.03 -0.59 2.93
N SER A 43 11.59 -1.37 2.00
CA SER A 43 13.02 -1.70 1.95
C SER A 43 13.89 -0.54 1.42
N PHE A 44 13.31 0.33 0.58
CA PHE A 44 14.01 1.44 -0.06
C PHE A 44 13.27 2.78 0.11
N PRO A 45 13.00 3.21 1.37
CA PRO A 45 12.19 4.39 1.65
C PRO A 45 12.73 5.67 1.01
N GLU A 46 14.04 5.78 0.86
CA GLU A 46 14.74 6.92 0.23
C GLU A 46 14.38 7.13 -1.25
N LEU A 47 13.90 6.08 -1.94
CA LEU A 47 13.45 6.20 -3.32
C LEU A 47 12.10 6.93 -3.42
N PHE A 48 11.33 6.98 -2.33
CA PHE A 48 9.96 7.46 -2.31
C PHE A 48 9.78 8.71 -1.43
N SER A 49 10.61 8.89 -0.40
CA SER A 49 10.54 10.04 0.51
C SER A 49 10.50 11.36 -0.25
N ASP A 50 9.63 12.29 0.17
CA ASP A 50 9.42 13.61 -0.44
C ASP A 50 8.95 13.59 -1.91
N LYS A 51 8.46 12.45 -2.41
CA LYS A 51 7.84 12.35 -3.75
C LYS A 51 6.32 12.30 -3.66
N CYS A 52 5.66 12.67 -4.75
CA CYS A 52 4.26 12.36 -4.97
C CYS A 52 4.14 11.02 -5.69
N CYS A 53 3.38 10.09 -5.13
CA CYS A 53 3.19 8.75 -5.68
C CYS A 53 1.74 8.58 -6.14
N PHE A 54 1.59 8.04 -7.35
CA PHE A 54 0.29 7.72 -7.94
C PHE A 54 0.28 6.23 -8.29
N GLU A 55 -0.61 5.47 -7.64
CA GLU A 55 -0.79 4.05 -7.89
C GLU A 55 -2.07 3.84 -8.71
N ILE A 56 -1.97 2.96 -9.72
CA ILE A 56 -3.06 2.57 -10.60
C ILE A 56 -3.32 1.09 -10.38
N GLY A 57 -4.58 0.70 -10.15
CA GLY A 57 -4.94 -0.67 -9.77
C GLY A 57 -4.58 -0.94 -8.31
N SER A 58 -4.94 -0.02 -7.42
CA SER A 58 -4.57 -0.06 -6.01
C SER A 58 -5.30 -1.16 -5.22
N GLU A 59 -6.40 -1.69 -5.73
CA GLU A 59 -7.21 -2.75 -5.13
C GLU A 59 -7.52 -2.45 -3.64
N VAL A 60 -6.92 -3.22 -2.72
CA VAL A 60 -7.08 -3.06 -1.28
C VAL A 60 -6.30 -1.87 -0.69
N GLY A 61 -5.45 -1.20 -1.47
CA GLY A 61 -4.64 -0.04 -1.07
C GLY A 61 -3.33 -0.38 -0.37
N LEU A 62 -2.84 -1.62 -0.46
CA LEU A 62 -1.71 -2.11 0.35
C LEU A 62 -0.41 -1.32 0.11
N VAL A 63 -0.05 -1.08 -1.15
CA VAL A 63 1.17 -0.33 -1.50
C VAL A 63 1.02 1.13 -1.11
N GLY A 64 -0.17 1.71 -1.30
CA GLY A 64 -0.53 3.03 -0.78
C GLY A 64 -0.31 3.18 0.73
N ILE A 65 -0.69 2.17 1.50
CA ILE A 65 -0.42 2.11 2.94
C ILE A 65 1.09 2.12 3.18
N SER A 66 1.87 1.25 2.52
CA SER A 66 3.33 1.23 2.66
C SER A 66 4.00 2.56 2.27
N LEU A 67 3.50 3.22 1.22
CA LEU A 67 3.97 4.55 0.79
C LEU A 67 3.74 5.60 1.88
N SER A 68 2.64 5.51 2.63
CA SER A 68 2.37 6.43 3.74
C SER A 68 3.42 6.32 4.87
N TYR A 69 3.94 5.12 5.13
CA TYR A 69 4.96 4.87 6.16
C TYR A 69 6.34 5.42 5.80
N VAL A 70 6.64 5.60 4.52
CA VAL A 70 7.97 6.08 4.05
C VAL A 70 8.01 7.59 3.80
N LYS A 71 7.04 8.35 4.34
CA LYS A 71 7.00 9.83 4.31
C LYS A 71 7.05 10.43 2.89
N VAL A 72 6.30 9.85 1.97
CA VAL A 72 5.98 10.49 0.68
C VAL A 72 5.22 11.80 0.91
N SER A 73 5.35 12.78 0.01
CA SER A 73 4.64 14.06 0.13
C SER A 73 3.14 13.93 -0.14
N LYS A 74 2.75 12.99 -1.00
CA LYS A 74 1.35 12.73 -1.37
C LYS A 74 1.22 11.33 -1.96
N VAL A 75 0.18 10.61 -1.56
CA VAL A 75 -0.27 9.37 -2.21
C VAL A 75 -1.61 9.62 -2.87
N VAL A 76 -1.76 9.17 -4.12
CA VAL A 76 -3.04 9.11 -4.81
C VAL A 76 -3.23 7.68 -5.28
N LEU A 77 -4.36 7.08 -4.91
CA LEU A 77 -4.72 5.70 -5.24
C LEU A 77 -5.92 5.70 -6.18
N CYS A 78 -5.90 4.81 -7.17
CA CYS A 78 -6.95 4.74 -8.19
C CYS A 78 -7.22 3.29 -8.57
N ASP A 79 -8.50 2.99 -8.79
CA ASP A 79 -8.96 1.70 -9.30
C ASP A 79 -10.12 1.88 -10.29
N SER A 80 -10.59 0.77 -10.87
CA SER A 80 -11.47 0.69 -12.02
C SER A 80 -12.96 0.86 -11.70
N ASP A 81 -13.41 0.55 -10.49
CA ASP A 81 -14.82 0.58 -10.10
C ASP A 81 -15.07 1.18 -8.71
N LEU A 82 -16.31 1.69 -8.52
CA LEU A 82 -16.72 2.36 -7.28
C LEU A 82 -16.74 1.43 -6.05
N PRO A 83 -17.24 0.17 -6.12
CA PRO A 83 -17.10 -0.79 -5.02
C PRO A 83 -15.66 -0.99 -4.54
N THR A 84 -14.72 -1.21 -5.46
CA THR A 84 -13.30 -1.36 -5.12
C THR A 84 -12.74 -0.11 -4.45
N LEU A 85 -13.05 1.07 -5.00
CA LEU A 85 -12.65 2.35 -4.38
C LEU A 85 -13.25 2.55 -2.98
N ALA A 86 -14.48 2.13 -2.74
CA ALA A 86 -15.12 2.20 -1.43
C ALA A 86 -14.46 1.25 -0.41
N ASN A 87 -14.14 0.02 -0.84
CA ASN A 87 -13.42 -0.93 0.00
C ASN A 87 -11.99 -0.46 0.33
N MET A 88 -11.28 0.06 -0.69
CA MET A 88 -9.96 0.67 -0.51
C MET A 88 -10.01 1.81 0.52
N LYS A 89 -11.01 2.69 0.40
CA LYS A 89 -11.19 3.78 1.37
C LYS A 89 -11.39 3.26 2.79
N ALA A 90 -12.23 2.24 2.97
CA ALA A 90 -12.42 1.61 4.28
C ALA A 90 -11.11 1.03 4.84
N ASN A 91 -10.26 0.42 4.00
CA ASN A 91 -8.94 -0.08 4.40
C ASN A 91 -8.03 1.04 4.90
N LEU A 92 -7.97 2.15 4.16
CA LEU A 92 -7.16 3.30 4.56
C LEU A 92 -7.66 3.92 5.87
N GLU A 93 -8.98 3.95 6.11
CA GLU A 93 -9.57 4.41 7.37
C GLU A 93 -9.19 3.49 8.55
N LEU A 94 -9.15 2.16 8.34
CA LEU A 94 -8.70 1.19 9.36
C LEU A 94 -7.23 1.36 9.76
N ASP A 95 -6.39 1.84 8.84
CA ASP A 95 -4.97 2.16 9.05
C ASP A 95 -4.74 3.65 9.40
N HIS A 96 -5.80 4.43 9.61
CA HIS A 96 -5.78 5.86 10.01
C HIS A 96 -5.10 6.80 8.99
N LEU A 97 -5.26 6.51 7.70
CA LEU A 97 -4.62 7.23 6.60
C LEU A 97 -5.57 8.15 5.80
N THR A 98 -6.83 8.26 6.22
CA THR A 98 -7.85 9.10 5.57
C THR A 98 -8.63 9.92 6.60
#